data_AF-A0A0V1CZA5-F1
#
_entry.id   AF-A0A0V1CZA5-F1
#
_cell.length_a   1.000
_cell.length_b   1.000
_cell.length_c   1.000
_cell.angle_alpha   90.00
_cell.angle_beta   90.00
_cell.angle_gamma   90.00
#
_symmetry.space_group_name_H-M   'P 1'
#
loop_
_entity.id
_entity.type
_entity.pdbx_description
1 polymer ?
#
loop_
_entity_poly.entity_id
_entity_poly.type
_entity_poly.pdbx_seq_one_letter_code
_entity_poly.pdbx_strand_id
1 'polypeptide(L)' 'MQIYTGKPSSGTREKNQGMRVVLDMVKGLKGHNVTCDNFFTAYSLGVELKKKNLTLVGTVKKTSKSYQGNCCNYKAEN' A
#
# COMPACT_ATOMS: atom_id res chain seq x y z
N MET A 1 -12.97 9.02 4.07
CA MET A 1 -11.76 9.87 3.95
C MET A 1 -11.13 10.00 5.32
N GLN A 2 -9.81 9.82 5.44
CA GLN A 2 -9.08 9.99 6.70
C GLN A 2 -8.16 11.22 6.62
N ILE A 3 -8.29 12.13 7.58
CA ILE A 3 -7.50 13.37 7.62
C ILE A 3 -6.18 13.10 8.34
N TYR A 4 -5.05 13.46 7.72
CA TYR A 4 -3.75 13.41 8.37
C TYR A 4 -3.56 14.64 9.26
N THR A 5 -3.57 14.45 10.58
CA THR A 5 -3.45 15.52 11.58
C THR A 5 -2.02 15.71 12.11
N GLY A 6 -1.03 15.06 11.49
CA GLY A 6 0.36 15.14 11.92
C GLY A 6 0.73 14.13 13.00
N LYS A 7 1.66 14.53 13.89
CA LYS A 7 2.17 13.69 14.97
C LYS A 7 1.24 13.80 16.19
N PRO A 8 0.79 12.67 16.78
CA PRO A 8 -0.06 12.71 17.97
C PRO A 8 0.70 13.27 19.18
N SER A 9 -0.03 13.85 20.14
CA SER A 9 0.51 14.43 21.38
C SER A 9 1.25 13.40 22.24
N SER A 10 0.87 12.12 22.16
CA SER A 10 1.59 11.00 22.79
C SER A 10 3.00 10.77 22.24
N GLY A 11 3.36 11.43 21.14
CA GLY A 11 4.65 11.37 20.49
C GLY A 11 4.93 10.06 19.75
N THR A 12 4.08 9.05 19.91
CA THR A 12 4.26 7.73 19.30
C THR A 12 3.82 7.77 17.84
N ARG A 13 4.75 7.54 16.93
CA ARG A 13 4.45 7.44 15.49
C ARG A 13 3.73 6.13 15.20
N GLU A 14 2.65 6.21 14.44
CA GLU A 14 1.98 5.03 13.91
C GLU A 14 2.90 4.27 12.92
N LYS A 15 3.07 2.97 13.14
CA LYS A 15 3.78 2.08 12.20
C LYS A 15 2.80 1.59 11.14
N ASN A 16 3.24 1.49 9.89
CA ASN A 16 2.44 1.01 8.74
C ASN A 16 1.19 1.83 8.42
N GLN A 17 1.18 3.12 8.76
CA GLN A 17 0.07 4.04 8.51
C GLN A 17 -0.40 4.04 7.05
N GLY A 18 0.53 4.04 6.09
CA GLY A 18 0.18 4.04 4.65
C GLY A 18 -0.67 2.83 4.25
N MET A 19 -0.31 1.63 4.73
CA MET A 19 -1.07 0.41 4.46
C MET A 19 -2.46 0.44 5.09
N ARG A 20 -2.57 0.90 6.35
CA ARG A 20 -3.86 1.06 7.03
C ARG A 20 -4.78 2.01 6.27
N VAL A 21 -4.25 3.16 5.85
CA VAL A 21 -5.01 4.18 5.10
C VAL A 21 -5.53 3.61 3.78
N VAL A 22 -4.69 2.94 2.98
CA VAL A 22 -5.12 2.36 1.70
C VAL A 22 -6.20 1.29 1.92
N LEU A 23 -6.01 0.37 2.88
CA LEU A 23 -6.99 -0.68 3.16
C LEU A 23 -8.35 -0.13 3.61
N ASP A 24 -8.37 1.01 4.30
CA ASP A 24 -9.61 1.69 4.68
C ASP A 24 -10.29 2.35 3.47
N MET A 25 -9.50 2.97 2.58
CA MET A 25 -10.02 3.64 1.38
C MET A 25 -10.62 2.68 0.36
N VAL A 26 -10.10 1.45 0.26
CA VAL A 26 -10.59 0.45 -0.71
C VAL A 26 -11.76 -0.37 -0.18
N LYS A 27 -12.25 -0.11 1.03
CA LYS A 27 -13.41 -0.81 1.59
C LYS A 27 -14.62 -0.64 0.67
N GLY A 28 -15.26 -1.75 0.33
CA GLY A 28 -16.43 -1.77 -0.55
C GLY A 28 -16.11 -1.83 -2.05
N LEU A 29 -14.85 -1.63 -2.46
CA LEU A 29 -14.45 -1.83 -3.86
C LEU A 29 -14.36 -3.31 -4.20
N LYS A 30 -14.72 -3.66 -5.44
CA LYS A 30 -14.64 -5.02 -5.98
C LYS A 30 -14.18 -4.98 -7.43
N GLY A 31 -13.15 -5.75 -7.80
CA GLY A 31 -12.66 -5.82 -9.19
C GLY A 31 -12.03 -4.53 -9.72
N HIS A 32 -11.54 -3.66 -8.83
CA HIS A 32 -10.88 -2.40 -9.21
C HIS A 32 -9.36 -2.53 -9.14
N ASN A 33 -8.68 -1.73 -9.96
CA ASN A 33 -7.24 -1.50 -9.85
C ASN A 33 -6.96 -0.31 -8.93
N VAL A 34 -6.09 -0.50 -7.95
CA VAL A 34 -5.67 0.53 -7.00
C VAL A 34 -4.33 1.09 -7.48
N THR A 35 -4.29 2.37 -7.81
CA THR A 35 -3.05 3.07 -8.16
C THR A 35 -2.53 3.86 -6.97
N CYS A 36 -1.27 3.63 -6.60
CA CYS A 36 -0.62 4.24 -5.44
C CYS A 36 0.68 4.96 -5.83
N ASP A 37 0.96 6.07 -5.15
CA ASP A 37 2.31 6.64 -5.14
C ASP A 37 3.27 5.81 -4.27
N ASN A 38 4.57 5.97 -4.48
CA ASN A 38 5.64 5.22 -3.82
C ASN A 38 5.56 5.20 -2.29
N PHE A 39 5.06 6.25 -1.64
CA PHE A 39 4.91 6.23 -0.18
C PHE A 39 3.95 5.12 0.31
N PHE A 40 2.94 4.79 -0.49
CA PHE A 40 1.93 3.80 -0.17
C PHE A 40 2.21 2.43 -0.79
N THR A 41 3.06 2.37 -1.81
CA THR A 41 3.38 1.12 -2.51
C THR A 41 4.28 0.23 -1.67
N ALA A 42 3.78 -0.94 -1.31
CA ALA A 42 4.55 -1.99 -0.64
C ALA A 42 4.06 -3.39 -1.05
N TYR A 43 4.96 -4.38 -1.05
CA TYR A 43 4.62 -5.76 -1.38
C TYR A 43 3.51 -6.34 -0.49
N SER A 44 3.61 -6.11 0.82
CA SER A 44 2.61 -6.56 1.80
C SER A 44 1.22 -5.97 1.52
N LEU A 45 1.14 -4.75 1.00
CA LEU A 45 -0.12 -4.14 0.60
C LEU A 45 -0.71 -4.87 -0.61
N GLY A 46 0.10 -5.20 -1.62
CA GLY A 46 -0.33 -5.97 -2.79
C GLY A 46 -0.91 -7.34 -2.43
N VAL A 47 -0.28 -8.04 -1.47
CA VAL A 47 -0.78 -9.34 -0.96
C VAL A 47 -2.16 -9.19 -0.32
N GLU A 48 -2.36 -8.16 0.52
CA GLU A 48 -3.67 -7.91 1.16
C GLU A 48 -4.75 -7.49 0.15
N LEU A 49 -4.40 -6.73 -0.89
CA LEU A 49 -5.33 -6.35 -1.94
C LEU A 49 -5.73 -7.56 -2.82
N LYS A 50 -4.78 -8.45 -3.13
CA LYS A 50 -5.07 -9.69 -3.89
C LYS A 50 -6.08 -10.58 -3.16
N LYS A 51 -5.99 -10.70 -1.84
CA LYS A 51 -7.00 -11.43 -1.02
C LYS A 51 -8.41 -10.85 -1.15
N LYS A 52 -8.54 -9.58 -1.53
CA LYS A 52 -9.81 -8.87 -1.73
C LYS A 52 -10.22 -8.79 -3.21
N ASN A 53 -9.52 -9.50 -4.10
CA ASN A 53 -9.71 -9.44 -5.55
C ASN A 53 -9.55 -8.01 -6.11
N LEU A 54 -8.52 -7.30 -5.63
CA LEU A 54 -8.09 -6.00 -6.12
C LEU A 54 -6.64 -6.10 -6.60
N THR A 55 -6.27 -5.28 -7.58
CA THR A 55 -4.88 -5.19 -8.09
C THR A 55 -4.21 -3.92 -7.61
N LEU A 56 -2.88 -3.92 -7.54
CA LEU A 56 -2.07 -2.76 -7.12
C LEU A 56 -1.10 -2.39 -8.22
N VAL A 57 -1.12 -1.13 -8.62
CA VAL A 57 -0.10 -0.52 -9.48
C VAL A 57 0.47 0.68 -8.74
N GLY A 58 1.79 0.83 -8.73
CA GLY A 58 2.39 1.99 -8.10
C GLY A 58 3.87 2.12 -8.43
N THR A 59 4.43 3.27 -8.08
CA THR A 59 5.86 3.49 -8.21
C THR A 59 6.57 2.94 -6.98
N VAL A 60 7.84 2.55 -7.14
CA VAL A 60 8.68 2.10 -6.03
C VAL A 60 10.02 2.82 -6.13
N LYS A 61 10.44 3.47 -5.04
CA LYS A 61 11.73 4.15 -4.96
C LYS A 61 12.83 3.10 -4.82
N LYS A 62 13.89 3.24 -5.61
CA LYS A 62 15.03 2.32 -5.66
C LYS A 62 15.67 2.03 -4.29
N THR A 63 15.62 2.99 -3.37
CA THR A 63 16.19 2.84 -2.01
C THR A 63 15.23 2.19 -1.01
N SER A 64 13.99 1.90 -1.41
CA SER A 64 12.99 1.33 -0.51
C SER A 64 13.23 -0.17 -0.31
N LYS A 65 12.84 -0.69 0.86
CA LYS A 65 12.85 -2.13 1.13
C LYS A 65 11.96 -2.89 0.14
N SER A 66 10.90 -2.25 -0.35
CA SER A 66 10.00 -2.82 -1.35
C SER A 66 10.70 -3.04 -2.69
N TYR A 67 11.65 -2.18 -3.07
CA TYR A 67 12.47 -2.38 -4.27
C TYR A 67 13.46 -3.54 -4.13
N GLN A 68 14.03 -3.71 -2.93
CA GLN A 68 14.99 -4.78 -2.64
C GLN A 68 14.32 -6.14 -2.42
N GLY A 69 13.03 -6.16 -2.09
CA GLY A 69 12.21 -7.37 -2.07
C GLY A 69 11.65 -7.72 -3.45
N ASN A 70 11.00 -8.88 -3.57
CA ASN A 70 10.45 -9.40 -4.84
C ASN A 70 9.37 -8.51 -5.50
N CYS A 71 9.04 -7.33 -4.96
CA CYS A 71 7.99 -6.44 -5.47
C CYS A 71 8.22 -5.98 -6.92
N CYS A 72 9.48 -5.91 -7.37
CA CYS A 72 9.84 -5.55 -8.75
C CYS A 72 9.87 -6.75 -9.71
N ASN A 73 9.81 -7.98 -9.19
CA ASN A 73 10.01 -9.22 -9.95
C ASN A 73 8.72 -10.04 -10.15
N TYR A 74 7.60 -9.65 -9.54
CA TYR A 74 6.32 -10.30 -9.84
C TYR A 74 5.80 -9.83 -11.20
N LYS A 75 6.20 -10.52 -12.26
CA LYS A 75 5.38 -10.59 -13.48
C LYS A 75 4.03 -11.18 -13.07
N ALA A 76 2.94 -10.61 -13.60
CA ALA A 76 1.65 -11.26 -13.51
C ALA A 76 1.79 -12.64 -14.18
N GLU A 77 1.81 -13.70 -13.37
CA GLU A 77 1.66 -15.06 -13.86
C GLU A 77 0.21 -15.19 -14.35
N ASN A 78 0.06 -15.34 -15.67
CA ASN A 78 -1.20 -15.65 -16.34
C ASN A 78 -1.51 -17.14 -16.19
#